data_AF-A0A3B9FPY6-F1
#
_entry.id   AF-A0A3B9FPY6-F1
#
_cell.length_a   1.000
_cell.length_b   1.000
_cell.length_c   1.000
_cell.angle_alpha   90.00
_cell.angle_beta   90.00
_cell.angle_gamma   90.00
#
_symmetry.space_group_name_H-M   'P 1'
#
loop_
_entity.id
_entity.type
_entity.pdbx_description
1 polymer ?
#
loop_
_entity_poly.entity_id
_entity_poly.type
_entity_poly.pdbx_seq_one_letter_code
_entity_poly.pdbx_strand_id
1 'polypeptide(L)' 'MRHDPINPELFARNRANLAGMLPEKAIAVVNANDVLPTNADGTFIIHPNSDLFYLSGIEQEESILVLFPDAEEPRHR' A
#
# COMPACT_ATOMS: atom_id res chain seq x y z
N MET A 1 10.29 -2.27 15.20
CA MET A 1 9.85 -2.90 13.93
C MET A 1 10.70 -4.14 13.69
N ARG A 2 10.21 -5.09 12.90
CA ARG A 2 10.89 -6.38 12.68
C ARG A 2 12.21 -6.25 11.89
N HIS A 3 12.44 -5.09 11.29
CA HIS A 3 13.61 -4.73 10.51
C HIS A 3 14.06 -3.30 10.81
N ASP A 4 15.29 -2.97 10.39
CA ASP A 4 15.81 -1.59 10.40
C ASP A 4 14.98 -0.69 9.46
N PRO A 5 15.02 0.64 9.66
CA PRO A 5 14.35 1.59 8.77
C PRO A 5 14.82 1.40 7.33
N ILE A 6 13.87 1.18 6.42
CA ILE A 6 14.12 1.08 4.99
C ILE A 6 14.16 2.49 4.40
N ASN A 7 15.06 2.74 3.44
CA ASN A 7 15.14 4.04 2.77
C ASN A 7 13.79 4.37 2.09
N PRO A 8 13.11 5.48 2.47
CA PRO A 8 11.81 5.85 1.90
C PRO A 8 11.84 6.11 0.39
N GLU A 9 12.99 6.44 -0.19
CA GLU A 9 13.15 6.63 -1.63
C GLU A 9 12.85 5.35 -2.43
N LEU A 10 13.06 4.17 -1.83
CA LEU A 10 12.71 2.90 -2.46
C LEU A 10 11.22 2.85 -2.79
N PHE A 11 10.38 3.16 -1.80
CA PHE A 11 8.92 3.13 -1.94
C PHE A 11 8.43 4.23 -2.90
N ALA A 12 9.04 5.43 -2.85
CA ALA A 12 8.73 6.50 -3.79
C ALA A 12 9.00 6.08 -5.25
N ARG A 13 10.15 5.44 -5.50
CA ARG A 13 10.49 4.90 -6.82
C ARG A 13 9.51 3.81 -7.28
N ASN A 14 9.13 2.92 -6.37
CA ASN A 14 8.19 1.84 -6.70
C ASN A 14 6.81 2.38 -7.10
N ARG A 15 6.30 3.40 -6.40
CA ARG A 15 5.05 4.08 -6.76
C ARG A 15 5.17 4.82 -8.09
N ALA A 16 6.28 5.50 -8.35
CA ALA A 16 6.51 6.18 -9.63
C ALA A 16 6.52 5.18 -10.81
N ASN A 17 7.15 4.02 -10.64
CA ASN A 17 7.14 2.96 -11.65
C ASN A 17 5.72 2.46 -11.93
N LEU A 18 4.93 2.18 -10.89
CA LEU A 18 3.54 1.76 -11.04
C LEU A 18 2.69 2.85 -11.71
N ALA A 19 2.83 4.10 -11.29
CA ALA A 19 2.11 5.23 -11.85
C ALA A 19 2.40 5.40 -13.36
N GLY A 20 3.65 5.22 -13.79
CA GLY A 20 4.03 5.27 -15.21
C GLY A 20 3.48 4.12 -16.06
N MET A 21 2.93 3.07 -15.44
CA MET A 21 2.29 1.94 -16.12
C MET A 21 0.77 2.03 -16.12
N LEU A 22 0.17 2.98 -15.39
CA LEU A 22 -1.28 3.13 -15.34
C LEU A 22 -1.81 3.70 -16.66
N PRO A 23 -2.97 3.23 -17.15
CA PRO A 23 -3.68 3.89 -18.24
C PRO A 23 -4.04 5.33 -17.86
N GLU A 24 -4.23 6.18 -18.87
CA GLU A 24 -4.73 7.54 -18.65
C GLU A 24 -6.02 7.53 -17.83
N LYS A 25 -6.08 8.43 -16.84
CA LYS A 25 -7.22 8.61 -15.94
C LYS A 25 -7.59 7.37 -15.11
N ALA A 26 -6.65 6.45 -14.91
CA ALA A 26 -6.84 5.29 -14.04
C ALA A 26 -6.41 5.58 -12.59
N ILE A 27 -7.10 4.92 -11.65
CA ILE A 27 -6.77 4.96 -10.21
C ILE A 27 -6.35 3.56 -9.79
N ALA A 28 -5.23 3.45 -9.09
CA ALA A 28 -4.84 2.22 -8.39
C ALA A 28 -5.21 2.33 -6.91
N VAL A 29 -5.88 1.30 -6.39
CA VAL A 29 -6.24 1.16 -4.97
C VAL A 29 -5.65 -0.14 -4.47
N VAL A 30 -4.78 -0.06 -3.47
CA VAL A 30 -4.11 -1.22 -2.86
C VAL A 30 -4.47 -1.27 -1.39
N ASN A 31 -5.05 -2.39 -0.96
CA ASN A 31 -5.57 -2.56 0.39
C ASN A 31 -4.64 -3.45 1.24
N ALA A 32 -4.67 -3.25 2.55
CA ALA A 32 -4.15 -4.22 3.49
C ALA A 32 -4.93 -5.54 3.41
N ASN A 33 -4.31 -6.63 3.85
CA ASN A 33 -5.01 -7.91 4.00
C ASN A 33 -5.96 -7.84 5.19
N ASP A 34 -7.06 -8.57 5.11
CA ASP A 34 -7.98 -8.72 6.21
C ASP A 34 -7.33 -9.48 7.38
N VAL A 35 -7.76 -9.15 8.59
CA VAL A 35 -7.42 -9.91 9.79
C VAL A 35 -8.26 -11.17 9.84
N LEU A 36 -7.61 -12.33 9.75
CA LEU A 36 -8.32 -13.60 9.76
C LEU A 36 -8.69 -14.01 11.19
N PRO A 37 -9.95 -14.38 11.46
CA PRO A 37 -10.35 -14.87 12.77
C PRO A 37 -9.86 -16.30 13.00
N THR A 38 -9.55 -16.65 14.25
CA THR A 38 -9.32 -18.05 14.67
C THR A 38 -10.61 -18.62 15.27
N ASN A 39 -10.98 -18.17 16.47
CA ASN A 39 -12.22 -18.51 17.18
C ASN A 39 -12.61 -17.39 18.15
N ALA A 40 -13.92 -17.21 18.40
CA ALA A 40 -14.45 -16.17 19.30
C ALA A 40 -13.83 -14.77 19.04
N ASP A 41 -13.06 -14.25 19.99
CA ASP A 41 -12.36 -12.97 19.95
C ASP A 41 -10.89 -13.07 19.48
N GLY A 42 -10.43 -14.27 19.11
CA GLY A 42 -9.08 -14.55 18.66
C GLY A 42 -8.86 -14.31 17.16
N THR A 43 -7.65 -13.89 16.80
CA THR A 43 -7.20 -13.64 15.43
C THR A 43 -5.90 -14.38 15.12
N PHE A 44 -5.67 -14.66 13.84
CA PHE A 44 -4.36 -15.12 13.37
C PHE A 44 -3.36 -13.95 13.42
N ILE A 45 -2.07 -14.29 13.47
CA ILE A 45 -1.01 -13.30 13.27
C ILE A 45 -1.21 -12.67 11.89
N ILE A 46 -1.19 -11.34 11.83
CA ILE A 46 -1.33 -10.65 10.57
C ILE A 46 -0.21 -11.01 9.60
N HIS A 47 -0.61 -11.28 8.37
CA HIS A 47 0.27 -11.38 7.22
C HIS A 47 0.08 -10.14 6.36
N PRO A 48 1.01 -9.16 6.42
CA PRO A 48 0.91 -7.92 5.65
C PRO A 48 0.75 -8.19 4.16
N ASN A 49 -0.01 -7.35 3.49
CA ASN A 49 -0.13 -7.41 2.04
C ASN A 49 1.23 -7.04 1.40
N SER A 50 1.78 -7.96 0.60
CA SER A 50 3.12 -7.79 0.03
C SER A 50 3.18 -6.65 -0.99
N ASP A 51 2.12 -6.43 -1.76
CA ASP A 51 2.05 -5.33 -2.74
C ASP A 51 1.95 -3.98 -2.04
N LEU A 52 1.11 -3.88 -1.00
CA LEU A 52 1.00 -2.68 -0.17
C LEU A 52 2.35 -2.35 0.47
N PHE A 53 3.01 -3.35 1.07
CA PHE A 53 4.32 -3.17 1.67
C PHE A 53 5.37 -2.77 0.64
N TYR A 54 5.40 -3.40 -0.53
CA TYR A 54 6.32 -3.06 -1.62
C TYR A 54 6.18 -1.60 -2.08
N LEU A 55 4.96 -1.06 -2.08
CA LEU A 55 4.68 0.31 -2.54
C LEU A 55 4.78 1.38 -1.44
N SER A 56 4.65 1.01 -0.17
CA SER A 56 4.51 1.98 0.93
C SER A 56 5.37 1.72 2.16
N GLY A 57 5.83 0.48 2.37
CA GLY A 57 6.47 0.05 3.61
C GLY A 57 5.50 -0.11 4.79
N ILE A 58 4.19 0.00 4.56
CA ILE A 58 3.16 -0.12 5.60
C ILE A 58 2.77 -1.59 5.77
N GLU A 59 2.83 -2.08 7.01
CA GLU A 59 2.40 -3.42 7.41
C GLU A 59 1.10 -3.42 8.23
N GLN A 60 0.53 -2.24 8.48
CA GLN A 60 -0.63 -2.05 9.36
C GLN A 60 -1.93 -2.52 8.71
N GLU A 61 -2.84 -3.00 9.57
CA GLU A 61 -4.23 -3.28 9.24
C GLU A 61 -4.95 -2.02 8.75
N GLU A 62 -6.11 -2.21 8.10
CA GLU A 62 -7.02 -1.12 7.72
C GLU A 62 -6.36 0.02 6.92
N SER A 63 -5.28 -0.31 6.21
CA SER A 63 -4.50 0.65 5.43
C SER A 63 -4.87 0.55 3.95
N ILE A 64 -4.98 1.70 3.29
CA ILE A 64 -5.28 1.82 1.86
C ILE A 64 -4.29 2.79 1.22
N LEU A 65 -3.62 2.35 0.15
CA LEU A 65 -2.85 3.21 -0.73
C LEU A 65 -3.67 3.53 -1.97
N VAL A 66 -3.85 4.82 -2.26
CA VAL A 66 -4.51 5.31 -3.47
C VAL A 66 -3.50 6.07 -4.32
N LEU A 67 -3.38 5.70 -5.59
CA LEU A 67 -2.52 6.38 -6.57
C LEU A 67 -3.37 6.87 -7.74
N PHE A 68 -3.31 8.17 -8.02
CA PHE A 68 -3.98 8.78 -9.16
C PHE A 68 -3.10 9.85 -9.82
N PRO A 69 -2.19 9.46 -10.74
CA PRO A 69 -1.22 10.40 -11.33
C PRO A 69 -1.89 11.53 -12.13
N ASP A 70 -3.04 11.24 -12.75
CA ASP A 70 -3.78 12.18 -13.59
C ASP A 70 -4.85 12.98 -12.82
N ALA A 71 -4.71 13.10 -11.50
CA ALA A 71 -5.67 13.86 -10.70
C ALA A 71 -5.77 15.32 -11.19
N GLU A 72 -6.99 15.79 -11.42
CA GLU A 72 -7.22 17.15 -11.92
C GLU A 72 -6.71 18.20 -10.94
N GLU A 73 -7.02 18.00 -9.65
CA GLU A 73 -6.55 18.81 -8.54
C GLU A 73 -5.07 18.50 -8.22
N PRO A 74 -4.14 19.46 -8.35
CA PRO A 74 -2.72 19.24 -8.07
C PRO A 74 -2.43 18.72 -6.66
N ARG A 75 -3.27 19.04 -5.67
CA ARG A 75 -3.14 18.52 -4.30
C ARG A 75 -3.38 17.02 -4.17
N HIS A 76 -3.98 16.39 -5.18
CA HIS A 76 -4.35 14.97 -5.18
C HIS A 76 -3.51 14.12 -6.15
N ARG A 77 -2.51 14.72 -6.81
CA ARG A 77 -1.53 14.01 -7.65
C ARG A 77 -0.45 13.33 -6.81
#